data_AF-A0ABD4KVU9-F1
#
_entry.id   AF-A0ABD4KVU9-F1
#
_cell.length_a   1.000
_cell.length_b   1.000
_cell.length_c   1.000
_cell.angle_alpha   90.00
_cell.angle_beta   90.00
_cell.angle_gamma   90.00
#
_symmetry.space_group_name_H-M   'P 1'
#
loop_
_entity.id
_entity.type
_entity.pdbx_description
1 polymer ?
#
loop_
_entity_poly.entity_id
_entity_poly.type
_entity_poly.pdbx_seq_one_letter_code
_entity_poly.pdbx_strand_id
1 'polypeptide(L)'
;WDHGALTDVLPTSLVAEPEKIDISEVFSGSKSRLIKEADLWSEKVIDDDLYIPYRTMLFFAAAAARAQTLNTLDVFTGFINSNHAKEIDCTSAFMNKLDGLTESIGPVKFHSPFRYSSKAEVVKVALQLGVPIGITYSCQASSQYPCGACPNCVERLNALSEFIEI
;
A
#
# COMPACT_ATOMS: atom_id res chain seq x y z
N TRP A 1 10.59 13.79 3.88
CA TRP A 1 9.85 13.65 2.62
C TRP A 1 8.90 14.83 2.59
N ASP A 2 9.23 15.89 1.86
CA ASP A 2 8.44 17.13 1.92
C ASP A 2 7.24 17.15 0.99
N HIS A 3 7.18 16.33 -0.07
CA HIS A 3 5.99 16.20 -0.91
C HIS A 3 5.95 14.79 -1.49
N GLY A 4 4.91 14.03 -1.15
CA GLY A 4 4.69 12.68 -1.66
C GLY A 4 3.40 12.64 -2.45
N ALA A 5 3.35 11.82 -3.49
CA ALA A 5 2.17 11.69 -4.36
C ALA A 5 0.84 11.55 -3.59
N LEU A 6 0.83 10.98 -2.38
CA LEU A 6 -0.38 10.91 -1.57
C LEU A 6 -0.89 12.30 -1.17
N THR A 7 -0.07 13.17 -0.57
CA THR A 7 -0.52 14.51 -0.13
C THR A 7 -1.00 15.37 -1.29
N ASP A 8 -0.44 15.15 -2.48
CA ASP A 8 -0.78 15.90 -3.69
C ASP A 8 -2.10 15.45 -4.34
N VAL A 9 -2.60 14.25 -4.00
CA VAL A 9 -3.86 13.70 -4.53
C VAL A 9 -4.99 13.61 -3.50
N LEU A 10 -4.74 14.02 -2.26
CA LEU A 10 -5.78 14.04 -1.24
C LEU A 10 -6.88 15.06 -1.58
N PRO A 11 -8.16 14.73 -1.33
CA PRO A 11 -9.24 15.70 -1.47
C PRO A 11 -8.98 16.96 -0.65
N THR A 12 -9.17 18.13 -1.26
CA THR A 12 -9.03 19.43 -0.58
C THR A 12 -10.05 19.63 0.54
N SER A 13 -11.12 18.82 0.55
CA SER A 13 -12.12 18.77 1.60
C SER A 13 -11.69 17.97 2.84
N LEU A 14 -10.46 17.45 2.90
CA LEU A 14 -9.98 16.76 4.10
C LEU A 14 -10.00 17.71 5.30
N VAL A 15 -10.61 17.25 6.38
CA VAL A 15 -10.81 18.04 7.61
C VAL A 15 -9.53 18.14 8.43
N ALA A 16 -8.59 17.21 8.26
CA ALA A 16 -7.33 17.15 8.99
C ALA A 16 -6.17 16.79 8.06
N GLU A 17 -4.98 17.30 8.36
CA GLU A 17 -3.76 16.90 7.67
C GLU A 17 -3.42 15.43 7.98
N PRO A 18 -2.88 14.68 7.02
CA PRO A 18 -2.42 13.31 7.27
C PRO A 18 -1.32 13.27 8.31
N GLU A 19 -1.49 12.41 9.31
CA GLU A 19 -0.43 12.09 10.25
C GLU A 19 0.52 11.04 9.64
N LYS A 20 1.83 11.26 9.78
CA LYS A 20 2.84 10.27 9.41
C LYS A 20 3.37 9.55 10.65
N ILE A 21 3.23 8.24 10.66
CA ILE A 21 3.82 7.36 11.69
C ILE A 21 4.97 6.58 11.04
N ASP A 22 6.19 6.82 11.49
CA ASP A 22 7.37 6.08 11.03
C ASP A 22 7.57 4.83 11.88
N ILE A 23 7.51 3.66 11.24
CA ILE A 23 7.73 2.35 11.88
C ILE A 23 8.93 1.62 11.27
N SER A 24 9.74 2.30 10.45
CA SER A 24 10.83 1.69 9.70
C SER A 24 11.93 1.10 10.59
N GLU A 25 12.15 1.67 11.78
CA GLU A 25 13.13 1.19 12.76
C GLU A 25 12.89 -0.25 13.21
N VAL A 26 11.63 -0.74 13.17
CA VAL A 26 11.29 -2.14 13.45
C VAL A 26 12.03 -3.10 12.50
N PHE A 27 12.35 -2.64 11.30
CA PHE A 27 13.06 -3.41 10.29
C PHE A 27 14.55 -3.06 10.20
N SER A 28 15.12 -2.47 11.25
CA SER A 28 16.56 -2.20 11.33
C SER A 28 17.38 -3.48 11.09
N GLY A 29 18.41 -3.38 10.25
CA GLY A 29 19.21 -4.52 9.81
C GLY A 29 18.65 -5.29 8.61
N SER A 30 17.42 -4.99 8.15
CA SER A 30 16.89 -5.56 6.92
C SER A 30 17.76 -5.20 5.71
N LYS A 31 17.92 -6.18 4.81
CA LYS A 31 18.56 -6.00 3.50
C LYS A 31 17.56 -5.65 2.39
N SER A 32 16.26 -5.62 2.72
CA SER A 32 15.20 -5.32 1.76
C SER A 32 15.35 -3.92 1.17
N ARG A 33 15.11 -3.80 -0.13
CA ARG A 33 15.12 -2.51 -0.85
C ARG A 33 13.93 -1.63 -0.56
N LEU A 34 12.92 -2.18 0.13
CA LEU A 34 11.83 -1.41 0.73
C LEU A 34 12.26 -0.63 1.98
N ILE A 35 13.37 -1.00 2.62
CA ILE A 35 13.96 -0.25 3.75
C ILE A 35 15.18 0.56 3.27
N LYS A 36 16.02 -0.04 2.42
CA LYS A 36 17.20 0.60 1.84
C LYS A 36 17.03 0.73 0.35
N GLU A 37 16.51 1.87 -0.10
CA GLU A 37 16.27 2.12 -1.52
C GLU A 37 17.51 1.80 -2.37
N ALA A 38 17.31 1.15 -3.51
CA ALA A 38 18.37 0.77 -4.42
C ALA A 38 18.76 1.96 -5.31
N ASP A 39 20.05 2.05 -5.65
CA ASP A 39 20.49 2.88 -6.78
C ASP A 39 20.17 2.15 -8.10
N LEU A 40 19.08 2.51 -8.75
CA LEU A 40 18.62 1.87 -9.97
C LEU A 40 19.59 2.02 -11.17
N TRP A 41 20.59 2.91 -11.09
CA TRP A 41 21.61 3.08 -12.13
C TRP A 41 22.72 2.03 -12.04
N SER A 42 23.00 1.54 -10.83
CA SER A 42 24.13 0.64 -10.56
C SER A 42 23.70 -0.73 -10.01
N GLU A 43 22.50 -0.83 -9.45
CA GLU A 43 21.99 -2.01 -8.78
C GLU A 43 20.83 -2.64 -9.55
N LYS A 44 20.87 -3.98 -9.67
CA LYS A 44 19.75 -4.76 -10.18
C LYS A 44 18.82 -5.11 -9.02
N VAL A 45 17.55 -4.71 -9.13
CA VAL A 45 16.50 -5.09 -8.17
C VAL A 45 15.75 -6.31 -8.71
N ILE A 46 15.67 -7.37 -7.91
CA ILE A 46 14.83 -8.55 -8.17
C ILE A 46 13.71 -8.66 -7.13
N ASP A 47 12.70 -9.48 -7.39
CA ASP A 47 11.53 -9.59 -6.52
C ASP A 47 11.86 -9.96 -5.06
N ASP A 48 12.90 -10.77 -4.82
CA ASP A 48 13.35 -11.13 -3.46
C ASP A 48 13.90 -9.94 -2.66
N ASP A 49 14.41 -8.93 -3.36
CA ASP A 49 14.87 -7.69 -2.72
C ASP A 49 13.72 -6.85 -2.18
N LEU A 50 12.50 -7.06 -2.69
CA LEU A 50 11.28 -6.31 -2.37
C LEU A 50 10.39 -7.02 -1.35
N TYR A 51 10.99 -7.80 -0.46
CA TYR A 51 10.27 -8.50 0.61
C TYR A 51 10.69 -8.00 2.00
N ILE A 52 9.72 -7.80 2.89
CA ILE A 52 9.92 -7.56 4.32
C ILE A 52 9.01 -8.54 5.07
N PRO A 53 9.54 -9.33 6.01
CA PRO A 53 8.72 -10.27 6.77
C PRO A 53 7.70 -9.54 7.65
N TYR A 54 6.46 -10.02 7.62
CA TYR A 54 5.35 -9.54 8.45
C TYR A 54 5.03 -8.03 8.32
N ARG A 55 5.41 -7.41 7.18
CA ARG A 55 5.17 -5.99 6.92
C ARG A 55 3.69 -5.64 7.03
N THR A 56 2.82 -6.45 6.41
CA THR A 56 1.39 -6.18 6.40
C THR A 56 0.80 -6.38 7.79
N MET A 57 1.20 -7.45 8.50
CA MET A 57 0.80 -7.66 9.90
C MET A 57 1.15 -6.46 10.79
N LEU A 58 2.36 -5.91 10.63
CA LEU A 58 2.79 -4.74 11.40
C LEU A 58 1.93 -3.50 11.08
N PHE A 59 1.60 -3.27 9.81
CA PHE A 59 0.70 -2.16 9.42
C PHE A 59 -0.67 -2.28 10.08
N PHE A 60 -1.28 -3.46 10.06
CA PHE A 60 -2.57 -3.70 10.71
C PHE A 60 -2.48 -3.50 12.24
N ALA A 61 -1.45 -4.02 12.89
CA ALA A 61 -1.26 -3.84 14.34
C ALA A 61 -1.07 -2.36 14.72
N ALA A 62 -0.24 -1.62 13.98
CA ALA A 62 -0.02 -0.20 14.20
C ALA A 62 -1.29 0.62 13.96
N ALA A 63 -2.03 0.34 12.89
CA ALA A 63 -3.28 1.01 12.57
C ALA A 63 -4.35 0.75 13.64
N ALA A 64 -4.49 -0.50 14.11
CA ALA A 64 -5.43 -0.84 15.18
C ALA A 64 -5.10 -0.12 16.50
N ALA A 65 -3.83 -0.12 16.91
CA ALA A 65 -3.39 0.57 18.12
C ALA A 65 -3.63 2.09 18.03
N ARG A 66 -3.33 2.70 16.88
CA ARG A 66 -3.57 4.14 16.65
C ARG A 66 -5.06 4.46 16.65
N ALA A 67 -5.87 3.70 15.92
CA ALA A 67 -7.31 3.89 15.83
C ALA A 67 -7.97 3.80 17.21
N GLN A 68 -7.64 2.77 17.98
CA GLN A 68 -8.13 2.61 19.35
C GLN A 68 -7.70 3.77 20.26
N THR A 69 -6.46 4.24 20.16
CA THR A 69 -5.95 5.39 20.94
C THR A 69 -6.75 6.66 20.64
N LEU A 70 -7.19 6.83 19.39
CA LEU A 70 -7.99 7.97 18.93
C LEU A 70 -9.50 7.76 19.10
N ASN A 71 -9.95 6.64 19.67
CA ASN A 71 -11.37 6.23 19.72
C ASN A 71 -12.04 6.21 18.33
N THR A 72 -11.27 5.89 17.29
CA THR A 72 -11.75 5.66 15.93
C THR A 72 -11.85 4.16 15.70
N LEU A 73 -13.01 3.68 15.25
CA LEU A 73 -13.27 2.25 15.14
C LEU A 73 -13.19 1.72 13.72
N ASP A 74 -13.42 2.56 12.72
CA ASP A 74 -13.41 2.16 11.31
C ASP A 74 -12.06 2.52 10.67
N VAL A 75 -11.33 1.49 10.24
CA VAL A 75 -10.03 1.64 9.59
C VAL A 75 -10.12 1.13 8.16
N PHE A 76 -9.86 1.99 7.18
CA PHE A 76 -9.86 1.63 5.78
C PHE A 76 -8.46 1.27 5.29
N THR A 77 -8.37 0.25 4.45
CA THR A 77 -7.11 -0.24 3.87
C THR A 77 -7.22 -0.32 2.35
N GLY A 78 -6.14 0.04 1.67
CA GLY A 78 -6.03 -0.03 0.21
C GLY A 78 -5.55 -1.39 -0.31
N PHE A 79 -5.55 -2.44 0.51
CA PHE A 79 -5.05 -3.74 0.10
C PHE A 79 -5.92 -4.36 -1.00
N ILE A 80 -5.25 -4.81 -2.04
CA ILE A 80 -5.78 -5.68 -3.08
C ILE A 80 -5.23 -7.08 -2.80
N ASN A 81 -6.06 -8.12 -2.90
CA ASN A 81 -5.57 -9.48 -2.71
C ASN A 81 -4.48 -9.80 -3.74
N SER A 82 -3.26 -9.97 -3.24
CA SER A 82 -2.09 -10.36 -4.00
C SER A 82 -1.94 -11.88 -3.85
N ASN A 83 -1.94 -12.60 -4.97
CA ASN A 83 -1.62 -14.04 -4.97
C ASN A 83 -0.10 -14.28 -5.11
N HIS A 84 0.73 -13.24 -4.93
CA HIS A 84 2.18 -13.39 -4.95
C HIS A 84 2.60 -14.24 -3.74
N ALA A 85 3.14 -15.43 -4.01
CA ALA A 85 3.45 -16.45 -2.99
C ALA A 85 4.36 -15.97 -1.84
N LYS A 86 5.08 -14.87 -2.03
CA LYS A 86 5.98 -14.26 -1.04
C LYS A 86 5.23 -13.39 -0.02
N GLU A 87 4.05 -12.85 -0.36
CA GLU A 87 3.25 -11.97 0.50
C GLU A 87 2.11 -12.75 1.16
N ILE A 88 2.46 -13.77 1.96
CA ILE A 88 1.47 -14.61 2.65
C ILE A 88 0.56 -13.80 3.60
N ASP A 89 1.03 -12.64 4.06
CA ASP A 89 0.34 -11.68 4.91
C ASP A 89 -0.51 -10.65 4.14
N CYS A 90 -0.59 -10.75 2.81
CA CYS A 90 -1.50 -9.97 1.96
C CYS A 90 -2.69 -10.80 1.43
N THR A 91 -2.82 -12.06 1.87
CA THR A 91 -3.88 -12.95 1.40
C THR A 91 -5.22 -12.66 2.05
N SER A 92 -6.32 -12.96 1.34
CA SER A 92 -7.66 -12.94 1.92
C SER A 92 -7.80 -13.82 3.17
N ALA A 93 -7.13 -14.98 3.21
CA ALA A 93 -7.11 -15.86 4.37
C ALA A 93 -6.42 -15.22 5.58
N PHE A 94 -5.33 -14.49 5.38
CA PHE A 94 -4.67 -13.72 6.42
C PHE A 94 -5.59 -12.60 6.93
N MET A 95 -6.14 -11.79 6.03
CA MET A 95 -7.03 -10.69 6.39
C MET A 95 -8.25 -11.17 7.17
N ASN A 96 -8.89 -12.28 6.76
CA ASN A 96 -10.04 -12.84 7.49
C ASN A 96 -9.68 -13.28 8.93
N LYS A 97 -8.47 -13.82 9.14
CA LYS A 97 -7.99 -14.15 10.49
C LYS A 97 -7.73 -12.90 11.32
N LEU A 98 -7.25 -11.83 10.67
CA LEU A 98 -6.96 -10.57 11.31
C LEU A 98 -8.25 -9.85 11.72
N ASP A 99 -9.27 -9.86 10.86
CA ASP A 99 -10.62 -9.36 11.16
C ASP A 99 -11.17 -10.04 12.44
N GLY A 100 -11.12 -11.38 12.49
CA GLY A 100 -11.55 -12.14 13.67
C GLY A 100 -10.69 -11.89 14.93
N LEU A 101 -9.38 -11.69 14.79
CA LEU A 101 -8.51 -11.31 15.90
C LEU A 101 -8.92 -9.94 16.45
N THR A 102 -9.12 -8.95 15.58
CA THR A 102 -9.47 -7.59 15.98
C THR A 102 -10.80 -7.55 16.70
N GLU A 103 -11.82 -8.27 16.21
CA GLU A 103 -13.12 -8.41 16.88
C GLU A 103 -13.01 -9.06 18.27
N SER A 104 -12.04 -9.95 18.48
CA SER A 104 -11.85 -10.65 19.75
C SER A 104 -11.14 -9.81 20.82
N ILE A 105 -10.28 -8.86 20.41
CA ILE A 105 -9.46 -8.06 21.32
C ILE A 105 -9.98 -6.63 21.49
N GLY A 106 -10.81 -6.12 20.58
CA GLY A 106 -11.29 -4.75 20.64
C GLY A 106 -12.33 -4.37 19.57
N PRO A 107 -12.79 -3.12 19.59
CA PRO A 107 -13.88 -2.67 18.71
C PRO A 107 -13.42 -2.21 17.31
N VAL A 108 -12.13 -2.21 17.01
CA VAL A 108 -11.59 -1.75 15.71
C VAL A 108 -11.99 -2.72 14.59
N LYS A 109 -12.49 -2.18 13.48
CA LYS A 109 -12.94 -2.89 12.30
C LYS A 109 -12.14 -2.44 11.07
N PHE A 110 -11.63 -3.41 10.34
CA PHE A 110 -10.92 -3.15 9.09
C PHE A 110 -11.85 -3.27 7.88
N HIS A 111 -11.81 -2.27 7.02
CA HIS A 111 -12.54 -2.22 5.75
C HIS A 111 -11.53 -2.26 4.61
N SER A 112 -11.67 -3.23 3.71
CA SER A 112 -10.79 -3.40 2.55
C SER A 112 -11.62 -3.37 1.26
N PRO A 113 -12.06 -2.18 0.78
CA PRO A 113 -13.00 -2.06 -0.34
C PRO A 113 -12.49 -2.68 -1.64
N PHE A 114 -11.17 -2.74 -1.82
CA PHE A 114 -10.53 -3.29 -3.02
C PHE A 114 -9.98 -4.72 -2.83
N ARG A 115 -10.31 -5.38 -1.71
CA ARG A 115 -9.80 -6.72 -1.36
C ARG A 115 -9.96 -7.74 -2.49
N TYR A 116 -11.08 -7.69 -3.21
CA TYR A 116 -11.41 -8.62 -4.29
C TYR A 116 -11.37 -7.99 -5.68
N SER A 117 -10.85 -6.76 -5.79
CA SER A 117 -10.74 -6.06 -7.07
C SER A 117 -9.45 -6.45 -7.80
N SER A 118 -9.51 -6.46 -9.13
CA SER A 118 -8.34 -6.37 -10.00
C SER A 118 -7.79 -4.94 -10.01
N LYS A 119 -6.52 -4.78 -10.41
CA LYS A 119 -5.94 -3.45 -10.61
C LYS A 119 -6.70 -2.62 -11.65
N ALA A 120 -7.22 -3.26 -12.70
CA ALA A 120 -8.06 -2.61 -13.71
C ALA A 120 -9.35 -2.05 -13.10
N GLU A 121 -10.02 -2.80 -12.21
CA GLU A 121 -11.21 -2.31 -11.50
C GLU A 121 -10.88 -1.13 -10.57
N VAL A 122 -9.73 -1.15 -9.90
CA VAL A 122 -9.28 0.00 -9.09
C VAL A 122 -9.02 1.23 -9.95
N VAL A 123 -8.37 1.07 -11.12
CA VAL A 123 -8.19 2.16 -12.10
C VAL A 123 -9.54 2.72 -12.54
N LYS A 124 -10.50 1.85 -12.88
CA LYS A 124 -11.87 2.27 -13.25
C LYS A 124 -12.54 3.11 -12.17
N VAL A 125 -12.46 2.70 -10.91
CA VAL A 125 -12.99 3.47 -9.78
C VAL A 125 -12.26 4.81 -9.61
N ALA A 126 -10.93 4.82 -9.72
CA ALA A 126 -10.14 6.03 -9.63
C ALA A 126 -10.52 7.06 -10.72
N LEU A 127 -10.78 6.59 -11.95
CA LEU A 127 -11.28 7.43 -13.05
C LEU A 127 -12.67 7.99 -12.77
N GLN A 128 -13.59 7.16 -12.25
CA GLN A 128 -14.94 7.60 -11.87
C GLN A 128 -14.93 8.67 -10.76
N LEU A 129 -13.97 8.59 -9.85
CA LEU A 129 -13.78 9.55 -8.75
C LEU A 129 -12.95 10.79 -9.17
N GLY A 130 -12.44 10.85 -10.41
CA GLY A 130 -11.62 11.96 -10.88
C GLY A 130 -10.26 12.07 -10.17
N VAL A 131 -9.72 10.95 -9.69
CA VAL A 131 -8.39 10.93 -9.05
C VAL A 131 -7.34 11.37 -10.09
N PRO A 132 -6.40 12.28 -9.76
CA PRO A 132 -5.32 12.68 -10.67
C PRO A 132 -4.25 11.59 -10.77
N ILE A 133 -4.60 10.46 -11.40
CA ILE A 133 -3.79 9.24 -11.46
C ILE A 133 -2.39 9.53 -12.02
N GLY A 134 -2.24 10.48 -12.95
CA GLY A 134 -0.98 10.80 -13.62
C GLY A 134 0.15 11.26 -12.69
N ILE A 135 -0.16 11.78 -11.49
CA ILE A 135 0.84 12.18 -10.49
C ILE A 135 1.02 11.15 -9.37
N THR A 136 0.34 9.99 -9.46
CA THR A 136 0.51 8.85 -8.55
C THR A 136 1.42 7.79 -9.15
N TYR A 137 2.06 6.97 -8.32
CA TYR A 137 2.84 5.81 -8.76
C TYR A 137 2.74 4.66 -7.75
N SER A 138 3.05 3.46 -8.22
CA SER A 138 3.02 2.22 -7.42
C SER A 138 4.41 1.58 -7.26
N CYS A 139 5.47 2.32 -7.62
CA CYS A 139 6.82 1.79 -7.63
C CYS A 139 7.25 1.35 -6.23
N GLN A 140 7.88 0.18 -6.15
CA GLN A 140 8.50 -0.33 -4.93
C GLN A 140 10.04 -0.26 -4.98
N ALA A 141 10.59 0.00 -6.16
CA ALA A 141 12.04 0.05 -6.38
C ALA A 141 12.62 1.46 -6.21
N SER A 142 11.81 2.50 -6.45
CA SER A 142 12.15 3.88 -6.15
C SER A 142 11.03 4.58 -5.41
N SER A 143 11.42 5.45 -4.48
CA SER A 143 10.54 6.32 -3.72
C SER A 143 10.18 7.62 -4.44
N GLN A 144 10.87 7.97 -5.53
CA GLN A 144 10.74 9.29 -6.17
C GLN A 144 10.02 9.25 -7.52
N TYR A 145 10.15 8.16 -8.28
CA TYR A 145 9.60 8.06 -9.63
C TYR A 145 9.18 6.62 -10.00
N PRO A 146 8.24 6.43 -10.94
CA PRO A 146 7.91 5.11 -11.45
C PRO A 146 9.03 4.55 -12.32
N CYS A 147 9.71 3.50 -11.87
CA CYS A 147 10.80 2.89 -12.64
C CYS A 147 10.37 2.19 -13.93
N GLY A 148 9.06 1.92 -14.12
CA GLY A 148 8.51 1.27 -15.31
C GLY A 148 8.77 -0.24 -15.42
N ALA A 149 9.67 -0.81 -14.61
CA ALA A 149 10.12 -2.18 -14.77
C ALA A 149 9.81 -3.11 -13.57
N CYS A 150 9.54 -2.58 -12.38
CA CYS A 150 9.18 -3.45 -11.24
C CYS A 150 7.76 -4.02 -11.42
N PRO A 151 7.44 -5.18 -10.79
CA PRO A 151 6.14 -5.83 -10.98
C PRO A 151 4.95 -4.90 -10.78
N ASN A 152 5.01 -4.04 -9.75
CA ASN A 152 3.94 -3.07 -9.49
C ASN A 152 3.81 -1.97 -10.55
N CYS A 153 4.91 -1.50 -11.15
CA CYS A 153 4.88 -0.56 -12.26
C CYS A 153 4.28 -1.21 -13.52
N VAL A 154 4.72 -2.44 -13.85
CA VAL A 154 4.24 -3.18 -15.02
C VAL A 154 2.75 -3.48 -14.88
N GLU A 155 2.31 -4.02 -13.74
CA GLU A 155 0.89 -4.29 -13.48
C GLU A 155 0.03 -3.02 -13.53
N ARG A 156 0.56 -1.87 -13.06
CA ARG A 156 -0.12 -0.58 -13.15
C ARG A 156 -0.27 -0.12 -14.60
N LEU A 157 0.80 -0.20 -15.40
CA LEU A 157 0.77 0.20 -16.82
C LEU A 157 -0.23 -0.65 -17.61
N ASN A 158 -0.20 -1.97 -17.40
CA ASN A 158 -1.17 -2.88 -18.02
C ASN A 158 -2.61 -2.50 -17.65
N ALA A 159 -2.89 -2.27 -16.36
CA ALA A 159 -4.23 -1.86 -15.92
C ALA A 159 -4.69 -0.50 -16.48
N LEU A 160 -3.77 0.47 -16.63
CA LEU A 160 -4.08 1.77 -17.21
C LEU A 160 -4.37 1.67 -18.73
N SER A 161 -3.66 0.79 -19.43
CA SER A 161 -3.79 0.62 -20.89
C SER A 161 -5.17 0.14 -21.33
N GLU A 162 -5.97 -0.41 -20.42
CA GLU A 162 -7.36 -0.82 -20.67
C GLU A 162 -8.32 0.37 -20.79
N PHE A 163 -7.96 1.55 -20.25
CA PHE A 163 -8.87 2.70 -20.13
C PHE A 163 -8.32 4.00 -20.72
N ILE A 164 -7.01 4.08 -20.94
CA ILE A 164 -6.30 5.28 -21.38
C ILE A 164 -5.36 4.89 -22.51
N GLU A 165 -5.33 5.64 -23.61
CA GLU A 165 -4.24 5.54 -24.57
C GLU A 165 -2.97 6.11 -23.92
N ILE A 166 -2.00 5.23 -23.67
CA ILE A 166 -0.71 5.55 -23.04
C ILE A 166 0.35 5.76 -24.13
#